data_AF-A0A514LB19-F1
#
_entry.id   AF-A0A514LB19-F1
#
_cell.length_a   1.000
_cell.length_b   1.000
_cell.length_c   1.000
_cell.angle_alpha   90.00
_cell.angle_beta   90.00
_cell.angle_gamma   90.00
#
_symmetry.space_group_name_H-M   'P 1'
#
loop_
_entity.id
_entity.type
_entity.pdbx_description
1 polymer ?
#
loop_
_entity_poly.entity_id
_entity_poly.type
_entity_poly.pdbx_seq_one_letter_code
_entity_poly.pdbx_strand_id
1 'polypeptide(L)' 'MKDINDIMPKIPNMRWGALMNKPPTNDKVEEMNKIFPSNGKWHTIFEEKDSVTIDGKEIRKKDPNKWT' A
#
# COMPACT_ATOMS: atom_id res chain seq x y z
N MET A 1 19.66 -0.45 4.48
CA MET A 1 18.55 -1.22 3.89
C MET A 1 18.42 -0.78 2.45
N LYS A 2 18.29 -1.70 1.49
CA LYS A 2 18.09 -1.33 0.07
C LYS A 2 16.65 -0.88 -0.14
N ASP A 3 16.43 0.09 -1.04
CA ASP A 3 15.08 0.51 -1.40
C ASP A 3 14.38 -0.62 -2.16
N ILE A 4 13.07 -0.79 -1.96
CA ILE A 4 12.30 -1.82 -2.67
C ILE A 4 12.31 -1.58 -4.18
N ASN A 5 12.38 -0.32 -4.62
CA ASN A 5 12.44 0.06 -6.03
C ASN A 5 13.76 -0.33 -6.70
N ASP A 6 14.81 -0.64 -5.93
CA ASP A 6 16.09 -1.15 -6.46
C ASP A 6 16.07 -2.67 -6.67
N ILE A 7 15.12 -3.38 -6.05
CA ILE A 7 15.04 -4.85 -6.04
C ILE A 7 13.91 -5.35 -6.94
N MET A 8 12.76 -4.69 -6.87
CA MET A 8 11.55 -5.14 -7.57
C MET A 8 11.67 -4.93 -9.09
N PRO A 9 11.00 -5.78 -9.89
CA PRO A 9 11.06 -5.68 -11.34
C PRO A 9 10.52 -4.34 -11.84
N LYS A 10 11.20 -3.77 -12.84
CA LYS A 10 10.74 -2.56 -13.54
C LYS A 10 9.81 -2.96 -14.66
N ILE A 11 8.53 -2.71 -14.48
CA ILE A 11 7.49 -3.05 -15.47
C ILE A 11 7.22 -1.82 -16.34
N PRO A 12 7.33 -1.93 -17.68
CA PRO A 12 6.98 -0.84 -18.58
C PRO A 12 5.53 -0.38 -18.39
N ASN A 13 5.29 0.92 -18.39
CA ASN A 13 3.96 1.53 -18.22
C ASN A 13 3.25 1.20 -16.89
N MET A 14 3.98 0.72 -15.88
CA MET A 14 3.41 0.50 -14.55
C MET A 14 3.02 1.83 -13.91
N ARG A 15 1.78 1.91 -13.41
CA ARG A 15 1.32 3.08 -12.64
C ARG A 15 1.97 3.10 -11.27
N TRP A 16 1.86 1.99 -10.54
CA TRP A 16 2.49 1.74 -9.26
C TRP A 16 2.48 0.22 -9.04
N GLY A 17 3.33 -0.27 -8.14
CA GLY A 17 3.34 -1.65 -7.66
C GLY A 17 3.17 -1.69 -6.15
N ALA A 18 2.58 -2.75 -5.61
CA ALA A 18 2.44 -2.93 -4.17
C ALA A 18 2.87 -4.33 -3.76
N LEU A 19 3.76 -4.41 -2.76
CA LEU A 19 4.07 -5.64 -2.05
C LEU A 19 3.21 -5.71 -0.80
N MET A 20 2.35 -6.73 -0.72
CA MET A 20 1.35 -6.87 0.34
C MET A 20 1.48 -8.18 1.10
N ASN A 21 1.16 -8.18 2.40
CA ASN A 21 1.08 -9.41 3.21
C ASN A 21 -0.23 -10.19 3.00
N LYS A 22 -1.25 -9.55 2.41
CA LYS A 22 -2.54 -10.15 2.09
C LYS A 22 -2.90 -9.81 0.64
N PRO A 23 -3.59 -10.72 -0.06
CA PRO A 23 -4.08 -10.42 -1.40
C PRO A 23 -5.06 -9.23 -1.33
N PRO A 24 -4.91 -8.21 -2.20
CA PRO A 24 -5.83 -7.08 -2.23
C PRO A 24 -7.21 -7.49 -2.76
N THR A 25 -8.24 -6.78 -2.34
CA THR A 25 -9.58 -6.82 -2.96
C THR A 25 -9.69 -5.75 -4.06
N ASN A 26 -10.69 -5.87 -4.94
CA ASN A 26 -10.92 -4.88 -6.01
C ASN A 26 -11.11 -3.46 -5.44
N ASP A 27 -11.94 -3.31 -4.40
CA ASP A 27 -12.17 -2.03 -3.73
C ASP A 27 -10.86 -1.42 -3.21
N LYS A 28 -9.97 -2.28 -2.70
CA LYS A 28 -8.66 -1.83 -2.21
C LYS A 28 -7.78 -1.32 -3.34
N VAL A 29 -7.77 -1.99 -4.48
CA VAL A 29 -7.05 -1.53 -5.68
C VAL A 29 -7.60 -0.17 -6.15
N GLU A 30 -8.91 0.04 -6.08
CA GLU A 30 -9.51 1.35 -6.39
C GLU A 30 -9.09 2.45 -5.41
N GLU A 31 -9.03 2.16 -4.11
CA GLU A 31 -8.49 3.10 -3.12
C GLU A 31 -7.02 3.42 -3.40
N MET A 32 -6.19 2.40 -3.65
CA MET A 32 -4.77 2.55 -3.96
C MET A 32 -4.56 3.40 -5.22
N ASN A 33 -5.40 3.25 -6.24
CA ASN A 33 -5.37 4.07 -7.44
C ASN A 33 -5.63 5.57 -7.19
N LYS A 34 -6.29 5.93 -6.08
CA LYS A 34 -6.52 7.34 -5.69
C LYS A 34 -5.36 7.90 -4.87
N ILE A 35 -4.64 7.04 -4.16
CA ILE A 35 -3.58 7.44 -3.22
C ILE A 35 -2.22 7.50 -3.92
N PHE A 36 -1.89 6.48 -4.71
CA PHE A 36 -0.56 6.36 -5.28
C PHE A 36 -0.44 7.11 -6.62
N PRO A 37 0.60 7.94 -6.78
CA PRO A 37 0.87 8.58 -8.06
C PRO A 37 1.25 7.53 -9.11
N SER A 38 0.92 7.79 -10.37
CA SER A 38 1.29 6.91 -11.49
C SER A 38 2.76 7.12 -11.91
N ASN A 39 3.70 6.80 -11.03
CA ASN A 39 5.14 7.03 -11.19
C ASN A 39 5.98 5.75 -11.36
N GLY A 40 5.32 4.59 -11.44
CA GLY A 40 5.98 3.30 -11.62
C GLY A 40 6.82 2.84 -10.43
N LYS A 41 6.57 3.37 -9.22
CA LYS A 41 7.25 2.93 -8.00
C LYS A 41 6.51 1.79 -7.31
N TRP A 42 7.29 0.97 -6.62
CA TRP A 42 6.84 -0.06 -5.71
C TRP A 42 6.66 0.52 -4.30
N HIS A 43 5.55 0.13 -3.68
CA HIS A 43 5.18 0.47 -2.31
C HIS A 43 5.09 -0.80 -1.46
N THR A 44 5.39 -0.70 -0.17
CA THR A 44 5.18 -1.78 0.80
C THR A 44 3.93 -1.51 1.60
N ILE A 45 3.02 -2.48 1.69
CA ILE A 45 1.75 -2.33 2.38
C ILE A 45 1.54 -3.54 3.29
N PHE A 46 1.53 -3.31 4.60
CA PHE A 46 1.27 -4.34 5.59
C PHE A 46 -0.03 -4.02 6.29
N GLU A 47 -1.02 -4.90 6.12
CA GLU A 47 -2.30 -4.78 6.79
C GLU A 47 -2.33 -5.63 8.05
N GLU A 48 -2.40 -4.94 9.19
CA GLU A 48 -2.62 -5.53 10.50
C GLU A 48 -4.09 -5.35 10.92
N LYS A 49 -4.43 -5.87 12.10
CA LYS A 49 -5.81 -5.83 12.60
C LYS A 49 -6.29 -4.39 12.75
N ASP A 50 -5.50 -3.56 13.44
CA ASP A 50 -5.89 -2.21 13.85
C ASP A 50 -5.08 -1.10 13.15
N SER A 51 -4.13 -1.48 12.29
CA SER A 51 -3.27 -0.54 11.56
C SER A 51 -2.98 -1.02 10.15
N VAL A 52 -2.53 -0.10 9.31
CA VAL A 52 -1.97 -0.36 7.99
C VAL A 52 -0.66 0.38 7.89
N THR A 53 0.42 -0.30 7.55
CA THR A 53 1.72 0.32 7.35
C THR A 53 2.00 0.46 5.87
N ILE A 54 2.22 1.68 5.40
CA ILE A 54 2.54 2.01 4.00
C ILE A 54 3.93 2.63 3.95
N ASP A 55 4.87 2.02 3.23
CA ASP A 55 6.27 2.48 3.12
C ASP A 55 6.91 2.76 4.49
N GLY A 56 6.64 1.89 5.45
CA GLY A 56 7.12 2.00 6.83
C GLY A 56 6.37 3.01 7.71
N LYS A 57 5.36 3.71 7.18
CA LYS A 57 4.51 4.62 7.95
C LYS A 57 3.23 3.92 8.41
N GLU A 58 3.04 3.82 9.72
CA GLU A 58 1.83 3.24 10.32
C GLU A 58 0.65 4.22 10.27
N ILE A 59 -0.50 3.73 9.81
CA ILE A 59 -1.79 4.40 9.81
C ILE A 59 -2.74 3.56 10.67
N ARG A 60 -3.17 4.09 11.82
CA ARG A 60 -4.15 3.41 12.67
C ARG A 60 -5.54 3.50 12.08
N LYS A 61 -6.23 2.37 12.01
CA LYS A 61 -7.65 2.31 11.63
C LYS A 61 -8.44 2.99 12.75
N LYS A 62 -9.29 3.95 12.38
CA LYS A 62 -10.22 4.56 13.34
C LYS A 62 -11.21 3.48 13.76
N ASP A 63 -11.34 3.28 15.07
CA ASP A 63 -12.37 2.43 15.65
C ASP A 63 -13.74 3.11 15.45
N PRO A 64 -14.66 2.54 14.67
CA PRO A 64 -15.98 3.15 14.43
C PRO A 64 -16.78 3.31 15.72
N ASN A 65 -16.53 2.47 16.73
CA ASN A 65 -17.28 2.45 17.99
C ASN A 65 -16.72 3.43 19.04
N LYS A 66 -15.62 4.12 18.78
CA LYS A 66 -15.06 5.13 19.71
C LYS A 66 -15.63 6.54 19.50
N TRP A 67 -16.63 6.70 18.64
CA TRP A 67 -17.27 7.98 18.31
C TRP A 67 -18.67 8.14 18.93
N THR A 68 -19.09 7.23 19.80
CA THR A 68 -20.36 7.29 20.55
C THR A 68 -20.11 7.53 22.02
#